data_AF-A0A2R4ZUB0-F1
#
_entry.id   AF-A0A2R4ZUB0-F1
#
_cell.length_a   1.000
_cell.length_b   1.000
_cell.length_c   1.000
_cell.angle_alpha   90.00
_cell.angle_beta   90.00
_cell.angle_gamma   90.00
#
_symmetry.space_group_name_H-M   'P 1'
#
loop_
_entity.id
_entity.type
_entity.pdbx_description
1 polymer ?
#
loop_
_entity_poly.entity_id
_entity_poly.type
_entity_poly.pdbx_seq_one_letter_code
_entity_poly.pdbx_strand_id
1 'polypeptide(L)'
;MRRRQILGEIVAGLAMGAVYYVIYIILFPQLHRLLGAEGISREPVIDTALAGFFLAIGAIASVTRGTIYSFILSALLKILGLLAYLFLVSNKPLSITNTIAGYSVTISINPDPVIFVASIWTLATILIDILAMIERLRPGIPGALTYLREALS
;
A
#
# COMPACT_ATOMS: atom_id res chain seq x y z
N MET A 1 9.53 -11.73 -30.46
CA MET A 1 9.23 -12.33 -29.13
C MET A 1 9.39 -11.35 -27.97
N ARG A 2 10.50 -10.60 -27.84
CA ARG A 2 10.76 -9.63 -26.75
C ARG A 2 9.64 -8.61 -26.44
N ARG A 3 8.99 -8.03 -27.47
CA ARG A 3 7.88 -7.07 -27.26
C ARG A 3 6.64 -7.66 -26.58
N ARG A 4 6.32 -8.94 -26.84
CA ARG A 4 5.16 -9.60 -26.20
C ARG A 4 5.41 -9.90 -24.71
N GLN A 5 6.66 -10.19 -24.33
CA GLN A 5 7.04 -10.39 -22.92
C GLN A 5 6.96 -9.09 -22.13
N ILE A 6 7.50 -7.98 -22.67
CA ILE A 6 7.43 -6.67 -22.02
C ILE A 6 5.98 -6.21 -21.84
N LEU A 7 5.13 -6.40 -22.85
CA LEU A 7 3.69 -6.12 -22.74
C LEU A 7 3.03 -6.93 -21.62
N GLY A 8 3.36 -8.22 -21.50
CA GLY A 8 2.85 -9.06 -20.41
C GLY A 8 3.30 -8.59 -19.03
N GLU A 9 4.56 -8.16 -18.89
CA GLU A 9 5.09 -7.61 -17.65
C GLU A 9 4.41 -6.29 -17.27
N ILE A 10 4.19 -5.39 -18.23
CA ILE A 10 3.49 -4.12 -18.00
C ILE A 10 2.06 -4.40 -17.53
N VAL A 11 1.31 -5.27 -18.21
CA VAL A 11 -0.07 -5.61 -17.84
C VAL A 11 -0.14 -6.23 -16.45
N ALA A 12 0.78 -7.14 -16.11
CA ALA A 12 0.87 -7.71 -14.78
C ALA A 12 1.17 -6.65 -13.70
N GLY A 13 2.02 -5.67 -14.04
CA GLY A 13 2.34 -4.55 -13.17
C GLY A 13 1.18 -3.60 -12.95
N LEU A 14 0.45 -3.27 -14.03
CA LEU A 14 -0.78 -2.47 -13.96
C LEU A 14 -1.83 -3.16 -13.08
N ALA A 15 -2.01 -4.48 -13.24
CA ALA A 15 -2.92 -5.25 -12.40
C ALA A 15 -2.51 -5.20 -10.92
N MET A 16 -1.22 -5.30 -10.63
CA MET A 16 -0.70 -5.18 -9.25
C MET A 16 -0.97 -3.79 -8.67
N GLY A 17 -0.71 -2.72 -9.43
CA GLY A 17 -1.02 -1.35 -9.02
C GLY A 17 -2.52 -1.15 -8.76
N ALA A 18 -3.37 -1.69 -9.64
CA ALA A 18 -4.82 -1.66 -9.49
C ALA A 18 -5.28 -2.36 -8.20
N VAL A 19 -4.72 -3.54 -7.89
CA VAL A 19 -5.05 -4.28 -6.67
C VAL A 19 -4.79 -3.45 -5.42
N TYR A 20 -3.63 -2.80 -5.32
CA TYR A 20 -3.32 -1.97 -4.17
C TYR A 20 -4.19 -0.72 -4.10
N TYR A 21 -4.50 -0.08 -5.23
CA TYR A 21 -5.46 1.03 -5.25
C TYR A 21 -6.82 0.56 -4.71
N VAL A 22 -7.32 -0.59 -5.17
CA VAL A 22 -8.58 -1.16 -4.70
C VAL A 22 -8.52 -1.46 -3.19
N ILE A 23 -7.43 -2.06 -2.70
CA ILE A 23 -7.31 -2.39 -1.27
C ILE A 23 -7.34 -1.12 -0.40
N TYR A 24 -6.46 -0.15 -0.70
CA TYR A 24 -6.26 1.00 0.19
C TYR A 24 -7.29 2.12 0.01
N ILE A 25 -7.80 2.33 -1.21
CA ILE A 25 -8.70 3.45 -1.51
C ILE A 25 -10.16 3.02 -1.50
N ILE A 26 -10.44 1.75 -1.80
CA ILE A 26 -11.81 1.24 -1.87
C ILE A 26 -12.11 0.35 -0.67
N LEU A 27 -11.47 -0.81 -0.56
CA LEU A 27 -11.84 -1.84 0.43
C LEU A 27 -11.67 -1.36 1.87
N PHE A 28 -10.50 -0.86 2.25
CA PHE A 28 -10.25 -0.43 3.63
C PHE A 28 -11.19 0.70 4.08
N PRO A 29 -11.42 1.78 3.28
CA PRO A 29 -12.42 2.78 3.63
C PRO A 29 -13.85 2.24 3.71
N GLN A 30 -14.25 1.30 2.84
CA GLN A 30 -15.58 0.68 2.92
C GLN A 30 -15.73 -0.20 4.17
N LEU A 31 -14.69 -0.95 4.57
CA LEU A 31 -14.69 -1.69 5.84
C LEU A 31 -14.87 -0.75 7.02
N HIS A 32 -14.24 0.43 7.02
CA HIS A 32 -14.43 1.43 8.08
C HIS A 32 -15.85 2.00 8.09
N ARG A 33 -16.44 2.18 6.91
CA ARG A 33 -17.84 2.63 6.80
C ARG A 33 -18.81 1.58 7.34
N LEU A 34 -18.59 0.30 7.02
CA LEU A 34 -19.41 -0.81 7.55
C LEU A 34 -19.36 -0.91 9.08
N LEU A 35 -18.28 -0.47 9.69
CA LEU A 35 -18.11 -0.42 11.14
C LEU A 35 -18.76 0.81 11.80
N GLY A 36 -19.41 1.69 11.04
CA GLY A 36 -20.19 2.82 11.55
C GLY A 36 -19.50 4.17 11.52
N ALA A 37 -18.47 4.41 10.71
CA ALA A 37 -17.85 5.74 10.62
C ALA A 37 -18.78 6.77 9.95
N GLU A 38 -19.54 7.55 10.72
CA GLU A 38 -20.25 8.73 10.23
C GLU A 38 -19.21 9.80 9.86
N GLY A 39 -18.96 9.98 8.56
CA GLY A 39 -17.95 10.91 8.03
C GLY A 39 -17.12 10.34 6.88
N ILE A 40 -17.17 9.03 6.63
CA ILE A 40 -16.77 8.45 5.34
C ILE A 40 -17.96 8.59 4.36
N SER A 41 -18.49 9.81 4.26
CA SER A 41 -19.60 10.20 3.39
C SER A 41 -19.14 10.90 2.11
N ARG A 42 -17.83 11.19 1.98
CA ARG A 42 -17.28 11.37 0.64
C ARG A 42 -17.40 10.02 -0.04
N GLU A 43 -18.26 9.96 -1.06
CA GLU A 43 -18.28 8.90 -2.04
C GLU A 43 -16.84 8.50 -2.36
N PRO A 44 -16.56 7.21 -2.64
CA PRO A 44 -15.26 6.82 -3.18
C PRO A 44 -15.12 7.50 -4.54
N VAL A 45 -14.76 8.78 -4.54
CA VAL A 45 -14.41 9.53 -5.72
C VAL A 45 -13.12 8.87 -6.14
N ILE A 46 -13.24 8.04 -7.18
CA ILE A 46 -12.10 7.40 -7.82
C ILE A 46 -11.22 8.56 -8.30
N ASP A 47 -10.21 8.90 -7.49
CA ASP A 47 -9.21 9.87 -7.89
C ASP A 47 -8.40 9.23 -9.01
N THR A 48 -8.68 9.68 -10.23
CA THR A 48 -8.07 9.17 -11.46
C THR A 48 -6.59 9.47 -11.52
N ALA A 49 -6.12 10.56 -10.90
CA ALA A 49 -4.71 10.88 -10.80
C ALA A 49 -4.01 9.90 -9.84
N LEU A 50 -4.63 9.62 -8.68
CA LEU A 50 -4.11 8.64 -7.74
C LEU A 50 -4.13 7.23 -8.34
N ALA A 51 -5.22 6.82 -9.00
CA ALA A 51 -5.31 5.54 -9.70
C ALA A 51 -4.20 5.42 -10.77
N GLY A 52 -4.01 6.46 -11.58
CA GLY A 52 -2.94 6.53 -12.56
C GLY A 52 -1.55 6.37 -11.94
N PHE A 53 -1.32 6.95 -10.77
CA PHE A 53 -0.05 6.83 -10.04
C PHE A 53 0.21 5.40 -9.57
N PHE A 54 -0.78 4.73 -8.97
CA PHE A 54 -0.68 3.33 -8.56
C PHE A 54 -0.41 2.40 -9.74
N LEU A 55 -1.13 2.61 -10.85
CA LEU A 55 -0.94 1.87 -12.09
C LEU A 55 0.47 2.08 -12.65
N ALA A 56 0.94 3.33 -12.74
CA ALA A 56 2.26 3.66 -13.26
C ALA A 56 3.38 3.02 -12.42
N ILE A 57 3.34 3.15 -11.09
CA ILE A 57 4.34 2.53 -10.21
C ILE A 57 4.30 1.01 -10.33
N GLY A 58 3.11 0.40 -10.37
CA GLY A 58 2.96 -1.03 -10.57
C GLY A 58 3.57 -1.52 -11.88
N ALA A 59 3.32 -0.80 -12.98
CA ALA A 59 3.91 -1.08 -14.29
C ALA A 59 5.45 -0.99 -14.24
N ILE A 60 6.01 0.09 -13.67
CA ILE A 60 7.46 0.28 -13.58
C ILE A 60 8.09 -0.79 -12.66
N ALA A 61 7.45 -1.14 -11.54
CA ALA A 61 7.91 -2.20 -10.64
C ALA A 61 7.98 -3.57 -11.34
N SER A 62 7.03 -3.84 -12.23
CA SER A 62 6.99 -5.10 -12.98
C SER A 62 8.02 -5.14 -14.11
N VAL A 63 8.26 -4.02 -14.81
CA VAL A 63 9.32 -3.93 -15.83
C VAL A 63 10.72 -4.02 -15.21
N THR A 64 10.87 -3.50 -13.98
CA THR A 64 12.12 -3.59 -13.21
C THR A 64 12.22 -4.88 -12.39
N ARG A 65 11.29 -5.84 -12.60
CA ARG A 65 11.28 -7.12 -11.90
C ARG A 65 12.60 -7.83 -12.10
N GLY A 66 13.18 -8.26 -10.99
CA GLY A 66 14.51 -8.85 -11.00
C GLY A 66 15.64 -7.87 -10.64
N THR A 67 15.32 -6.61 -10.35
CA THR A 67 16.26 -5.63 -9.81
C THR A 67 15.83 -5.20 -8.41
N ILE A 68 16.75 -4.55 -7.67
CA ILE A 68 16.45 -3.94 -6.38
C ILE A 68 15.32 -2.89 -6.48
N TYR A 69 15.19 -2.23 -7.64
CA TYR A 69 14.18 -1.20 -7.88
C TYR A 69 12.76 -1.76 -7.82
N SER A 70 12.53 -3.01 -8.20
CA SER A 70 11.20 -3.63 -8.08
C SER A 70 10.72 -3.74 -6.62
N PHE A 71 11.63 -4.02 -5.69
CA PHE A 71 11.32 -4.07 -4.26
C PHE A 71 11.09 -2.68 -3.68
N ILE A 72 11.91 -1.70 -4.07
CA ILE A 72 11.75 -0.31 -3.64
C ILE A 72 10.40 0.25 -4.12
N LEU A 73 10.06 0.04 -5.40
CA LEU A 73 8.80 0.51 -5.97
C LEU A 73 7.58 -0.19 -5.36
N SER A 74 7.69 -1.50 -5.07
CA SER A 74 6.65 -2.24 -4.34
C SER A 74 6.43 -1.68 -2.92
N ALA A 75 7.52 -1.43 -2.18
CA ALA A 75 7.45 -0.85 -0.84
C ALA A 75 6.86 0.57 -0.88
N LEU A 76 7.29 1.40 -1.83
CA LEU A 76 6.72 2.74 -2.03
C LEU A 76 5.22 2.68 -2.29
N LEU A 77 4.78 1.76 -3.14
CA LEU A 77 3.37 1.59 -3.48
C LEU A 77 2.53 1.21 -2.24
N LYS A 78 3.06 0.37 -1.36
CA LYS A 78 2.44 0.04 -0.06
C LYS A 78 2.40 1.23 0.90
N ILE A 79 3.48 1.99 1.01
CA ILE A 79 3.56 3.19 1.87
C ILE A 79 2.56 4.25 1.40
N LEU A 80 2.53 4.52 0.09
CA LEU A 80 1.58 5.46 -0.52
C LEU A 80 0.14 5.00 -0.32
N GLY A 81 -0.12 3.70 -0.44
CA GLY A 81 -1.39 3.07 -0.11
C GLY A 81 -1.83 3.37 1.32
N LEU A 82 -0.95 3.09 2.28
CA LEU A 82 -1.23 3.36 3.69
C LEU A 82 -1.48 4.84 3.95
N LEU A 83 -0.66 5.74 3.41
CA LEU A 83 -0.82 7.18 3.59
C LEU A 83 -2.15 7.68 3.01
N ALA A 84 -2.52 7.23 1.81
CA ALA A 84 -3.78 7.60 1.18
C ALA A 84 -4.98 7.07 1.99
N TYR A 85 -4.91 5.84 2.46
CA TYR A 85 -5.91 5.26 3.36
C TYR A 85 -6.03 6.06 4.67
N LEU A 86 -4.90 6.38 5.32
CA LEU A 86 -4.87 7.20 6.55
C LEU A 86 -5.47 8.58 6.30
N PHE A 87 -5.16 9.21 5.17
CA PHE A 87 -5.76 10.50 4.81
C PHE A 87 -7.30 10.41 4.66
N LEU A 88 -7.81 9.30 4.13
CA LEU A 88 -9.25 9.10 3.94
C LEU A 88 -10.01 8.85 5.26
N VAL A 89 -9.36 8.25 6.26
CA VAL A 89 -10.01 7.76 7.49
C VAL A 89 -9.61 8.56 8.73
N SER A 90 -8.48 9.26 8.72
CA SER A 90 -8.01 10.06 9.86
C SER A 90 -9.07 11.10 10.28
N ASN A 91 -9.25 11.23 11.60
CA ASN A 91 -10.22 12.10 12.25
C ASN A 91 -11.71 11.80 11.96
N LYS A 92 -12.06 10.58 11.50
CA LYS A 92 -13.45 10.15 11.30
C LYS A 92 -13.83 9.08 12.33
N PRO A 93 -14.49 9.45 13.44
CA PRO A 93 -14.84 8.51 14.49
C PRO A 93 -15.86 7.46 14.00
N LEU A 94 -15.82 6.25 14.57
CA LEU A 94 -16.85 5.23 14.36
C LEU A 94 -18.02 5.54 15.28
N SER A 95 -19.16 6.02 14.78
CA SER A 95 -20.36 6.28 15.57
C SER A 95 -21.45 5.26 15.25
N ILE A 96 -21.82 4.48 16.26
CA ILE A 96 -22.95 3.56 16.17
C ILE A 96 -24.14 4.27 16.81
N THR A 97 -25.06 4.78 15.99
CA THR A 97 -26.31 5.38 16.44
C THR A 97 -27.38 4.30 16.57
N ASN A 98 -27.76 3.97 17.80
CA ASN A 98 -28.86 3.05 18.10
C ASN A 98 -30.06 3.83 18.66
N THR A 99 -31.24 3.60 18.09
CA THR A 99 -32.49 4.19 18.60
C THR A 99 -33.17 3.16 19.49
N ILE A 100 -33.19 3.40 20.80
CA ILE A 100 -33.85 2.52 21.78
C ILE A 100 -34.90 3.36 22.50
N ALA A 101 -36.16 2.90 22.48
CA ALA A 101 -37.28 3.51 23.18
C ALA A 101 -37.49 5.03 22.92
N GLY A 102 -37.23 5.50 21.69
CA GLY A 102 -37.42 6.90 21.29
C GLY A 102 -36.24 7.83 21.62
N TYR A 103 -35.18 7.32 22.27
CA TYR A 103 -33.93 8.05 22.50
C TYR A 103 -32.86 7.58 21.50
N SER A 104 -32.15 8.53 20.89
CA SER A 104 -30.96 8.25 20.07
C SER A 104 -29.73 8.18 20.96
N VAL A 105 -29.12 7.00 21.07
CA VAL A 105 -27.84 6.81 21.77
C VAL A 105 -26.76 6.61 20.70
N THR A 106 -25.82 7.54 20.64
CA THR A 106 -24.65 7.44 19.75
C THR A 106 -23.45 6.99 20.57
N ILE A 107 -22.94 5.80 20.29
CA ILE A 107 -21.69 5.29 20.88
C ILE A 107 -20.58 5.58 19.87
N SER A 108 -19.69 6.51 20.21
CA SER A 108 -18.50 6.82 19.41
C SER A 108 -17.35 5.91 19.84
N ILE A 109 -17.01 4.95 19.01
CA ILE A 109 -15.83 4.09 19.13
C ILE A 109 -14.67 4.76 18.41
N ASN A 110 -13.49 4.75 19.05
CA ASN A 110 -12.28 5.24 18.43
C ASN A 110 -11.88 4.31 17.25
N PRO A 111 -11.72 4.80 15.99
CA PRO A 111 -11.32 4.00 14.82
C PRO A 111 -9.89 3.45 14.89
N ASP A 112 -9.09 3.89 15.86
CA ASP A 112 -7.69 3.53 16.03
C ASP A 112 -7.38 2.02 15.91
N PRO A 113 -8.19 1.06 16.42
CA PRO A 113 -7.85 -0.37 16.32
C PRO A 113 -7.77 -0.88 14.88
N VAL A 114 -8.61 -0.39 13.98
CA VAL A 114 -8.66 -0.87 12.59
C VAL A 114 -7.55 -0.21 11.76
N ILE A 115 -7.31 1.08 11.99
CA ILE A 115 -6.16 1.81 11.46
C ILE A 115 -4.85 1.13 11.89
N PHE A 116 -4.77 0.72 13.15
CA PHE A 116 -3.60 0.04 13.72
C PHE A 116 -3.35 -1.31 13.05
N VAL A 117 -4.39 -2.12 12.86
CA VAL A 117 -4.27 -3.42 12.17
C VAL A 117 -3.83 -3.26 10.72
N ALA A 118 -4.45 -2.33 9.97
CA ALA A 118 -4.05 -2.04 8.59
C ALA A 118 -2.60 -1.55 8.49
N SER A 119 -2.17 -0.72 9.45
CA SER A 119 -0.81 -0.19 9.53
C SER A 119 0.21 -1.28 9.83
N ILE A 120 -0.05 -2.16 10.81
CA ILE A 120 0.84 -3.29 11.14
C ILE A 120 0.95 -4.25 9.96
N TRP A 121 -0.17 -4.60 9.34
CA TRP A 121 -0.17 -5.49 8.17
C TRP A 121 0.67 -4.88 7.04
N THR A 122 0.46 -3.60 6.74
CA THR A 122 1.22 -2.91 5.70
C THR A 122 2.71 -2.88 6.03
N LEU A 123 3.07 -2.56 7.27
CA LEU A 123 4.46 -2.53 7.74
C LEU A 123 5.13 -3.90 7.61
N ALA A 124 4.45 -4.97 8.00
CA ALA A 124 4.95 -6.34 7.86
C ALA A 124 5.26 -6.68 6.39
N THR A 125 4.36 -6.31 5.46
CA THR A 125 4.60 -6.55 4.03
C THR A 125 5.72 -5.69 3.45
N ILE A 126 5.99 -4.50 4.01
CA ILE A 126 7.14 -3.67 3.62
C ILE A 126 8.44 -4.29 4.14
N LEU A 127 8.46 -4.80 5.37
CA LEU A 127 9.62 -5.49 5.93
C LEU A 127 10.01 -6.72 5.10
N ILE A 128 9.03 -7.47 4.60
CA ILE A 128 9.28 -8.59 3.67
C ILE A 128 9.96 -8.10 2.38
N ASP A 129 9.52 -6.98 1.80
CA ASP A 129 10.15 -6.42 0.59
C ASP A 129 11.60 -5.98 0.88
N ILE A 130 11.86 -5.38 2.04
CA ILE A 130 13.21 -4.98 2.47
C ILE A 130 14.11 -6.20 2.68
N LEU A 131 13.62 -7.25 3.34
CA LEU A 131 14.37 -8.49 3.54
C LEU A 131 14.73 -9.14 2.20
N ALA A 132 13.76 -9.21 1.27
CA ALA A 132 14.00 -9.74 -0.07
C ALA A 132 15.00 -8.89 -0.87
N MET A 133 14.99 -7.56 -0.69
CA MET A 133 16.00 -6.67 -1.27
C MET A 133 17.40 -6.96 -0.69
N ILE A 134 17.53 -7.11 0.63
CA ILE A 134 18.80 -7.41 1.30
C ILE A 134 19.34 -8.78 0.84
N GLU A 135 18.48 -9.80 0.78
CA GLU A 135 18.85 -11.13 0.32
C GLU A 135 19.36 -11.12 -1.12
N ARG A 136 18.76 -10.28 -1.97
CA ARG A 136 19.21 -10.10 -3.36
C ARG A 136 20.50 -9.30 -3.49
N LEU A 137 20.81 -8.43 -2.53
CA LEU A 137 22.08 -7.70 -2.46
C LEU A 137 23.20 -8.56 -1.87
N ARG A 138 22.87 -9.59 -1.09
CA ARG A 138 23.83 -10.52 -0.44
C ARG A 138 24.93 -11.07 -1.37
N PRO A 139 24.67 -11.47 -2.62
CA PRO A 139 25.70 -11.95 -3.53
C PRO A 139 26.73 -10.87 -3.93
N GLY A 140 26.39 -9.58 -3.82
CA GLY A 140 27.29 -8.46 -4.14
C GLY A 140 28.16 -7.99 -2.97
N ILE A 141 27.84 -8.40 -1.73
CA ILE A 141 28.54 -7.97 -0.50
C ILE A 141 30.01 -8.42 -0.46
N PRO A 142 30.38 -9.66 -0.84
CA PRO A 142 31.78 -10.06 -0.85
C PRO A 142 32.62 -9.22 -1.82
N GLY A 143 32.10 -8.95 -3.03
CA GLY A 143 32.79 -8.15 -4.05
C GLY A 143 32.96 -6.69 -3.63
N ALA A 144 31.89 -6.06 -3.10
CA ALA A 144 31.95 -4.67 -2.65
C ALA A 144 32.91 -4.47 -1.46
N LEU A 145 32.99 -5.44 -0.54
CA LEU A 145 33.99 -5.44 0.54
C LEU A 145 35.41 -5.60 0.01
N THR A 146 35.58 -6.35 -1.09
CA THR A 146 36.89 -6.51 -1.76
C THR A 146 37.31 -5.20 -2.42
N TYR A 147 36.41 -4.51 -3.12
CA TYR A 147 36.67 -3.19 -3.69
C TYR A 147 36.94 -2.11 -2.62
N LEU A 148 36.20 -2.13 -1.50
CA LEU A 148 36.47 -1.21 -0.38
C LEU A 148 37.83 -1.49 0.27
N ARG A 149 38.22 -2.77 0.34
CA ARG A 149 39.54 -3.17 0.83
C ARG A 149 40.65 -2.70 -0.12
N GLU A 150 40.48 -2.87 -1.42
CA GLU A 150 41.42 -2.38 -2.44
C GLU A 150 41.50 -0.86 -2.49
N ALA A 151 40.40 -0.15 -2.21
CA ALA A 151 40.39 1.32 -2.18
C ALA A 151 41.00 1.92 -0.90
N LEU A 152 41.15 1.13 0.16
CA LEU A 152 41.73 1.54 1.46
C LEU A 152 43.18 1.08 1.65
N SER A 153 43.72 0.24 0.76
CA SER A 153 45.10 -0.25 0.73
C SER A 153 45.94 0.50 -0.29
#